data_AF-A0AAE0L1X0-F1
#
_entry.id   AF-A0AAE0L1X0-F1
#
_cell.length_a   1.000
_cell.length_b   1.000
_cell.length_c   1.000
_cell.angle_alpha   90.00
_cell.angle_beta   90.00
_cell.angle_gamma   90.00
#
_symmetry.space_group_name_H-M   'P 1'
#
loop_
_entity.id
_entity.type
_entity.pdbx_description
1 polymer ?
#
loop_
_entity_poly.entity_id
_entity_poly.type
_entity_poly.pdbx_seq_one_letter_code
_entity_poly.pdbx_strand_id
1 'polypeptide(L)'
;MSFHIDDLPQSVCLSFISLLSVKDLIALSEVSRHFASICTDEHIWQTLYEATWPREAQLGIFVDSTWKSRYKSKFQIERNWSEEKYQSTTIASHEGPVTCMQFVEGKIYGGSSDNCSARVWDVYGGGSCLRHLHTHDGPVTCICTITSTTQDADDVSQLQQKRYVITGCADGLVRVFLEDAEEPIHVLFRHHGSVWALQRLEETDVLVSGGADACLRTWDLKSGSCLNVLVGHTRGIHAIRCGSGRIVSAAGDGTCRIWCSSTGSALAALSEHVGEVSCLELANRAPVVECVSEVQASPRCRSSDGASDLGPPGSPASQFRLRGAASGSARAPEDVLILTAGSDRVLKSWVLEGPTSSYHTFT
;
A
#
# COMPACT_ATOMS: atom_id res chain seq x y z
N MET A 1 -28.95 19.04 42.60
CA MET A 1 -27.70 19.43 41.93
C MET A 1 -27.79 18.95 40.49
N SER A 2 -28.18 19.83 39.56
CA SER A 2 -27.99 19.53 38.13
C SER A 2 -26.52 19.76 37.84
N PHE A 3 -25.75 18.70 37.59
CA PHE A 3 -24.41 18.84 37.04
C PHE A 3 -24.58 19.42 35.63
N HIS A 4 -24.23 20.69 35.45
CA HIS A 4 -24.14 21.26 34.12
C HIS A 4 -22.91 20.68 33.44
N ILE A 5 -23.08 20.18 32.23
CA ILE A 5 -22.02 19.58 31.43
C ILE A 5 -20.91 20.61 31.11
N ASP A 6 -21.19 21.90 31.34
CA ASP A 6 -20.27 23.04 31.25
C ASP A 6 -19.22 23.09 32.39
N ASP A 7 -19.41 22.32 33.47
CA ASP A 7 -18.49 22.28 34.62
C ASP A 7 -17.47 21.12 34.53
N LEU A 8 -17.48 20.35 33.44
CA LEU A 8 -16.58 19.21 33.26
C LEU A 8 -15.15 19.65 32.91
N PRO A 9 -14.12 19.00 33.46
CA PRO A 9 -12.74 19.21 33.04
C PRO A 9 -12.57 18.92 31.55
N GLN A 10 -11.73 19.70 30.88
CA GLN A 10 -11.48 19.60 29.43
C GLN A 10 -11.11 18.17 28.99
N SER A 11 -10.36 17.42 29.81
CA SER A 11 -9.99 16.02 29.55
C SER A 11 -11.19 15.05 29.49
N VAL A 12 -12.24 15.29 30.28
CA VAL A 12 -13.46 14.46 30.30
C VAL A 12 -14.40 14.87 29.16
N CYS A 13 -14.43 16.16 28.81
CA CYS A 13 -15.12 16.61 27.60
C CYS A 13 -14.52 15.99 26.35
N LEU A 14 -13.19 15.82 26.29
CA LEU A 14 -12.49 15.19 25.15
C LEU A 14 -12.86 13.71 24.96
N SER A 15 -12.92 12.93 26.05
CA SER A 15 -13.34 11.53 25.98
C SER A 15 -14.84 11.38 25.69
N PHE A 16 -15.65 12.36 26.07
CA PHE A 16 -17.06 12.38 25.71
C PHE A 16 -17.27 12.75 24.24
N ILE A 17 -16.52 13.73 23.72
CA ILE A 17 -16.56 14.17 22.32
C ILE A 17 -16.08 13.08 21.36
N SER A 18 -15.07 12.28 21.74
CA SER A 18 -14.62 11.15 20.93
C SER A 18 -15.65 10.03 20.78
N LEU A 19 -16.67 10.00 21.65
CA LEU A 19 -17.77 9.02 21.62
C LEU A 19 -18.99 9.53 20.85
N LEU A 20 -19.01 10.80 20.46
CA LEU A 20 -20.17 11.44 19.82
C LEU A 20 -20.05 11.43 18.30
N SER A 21 -21.20 11.32 17.64
CA SER A 21 -21.25 11.53 16.20
C SER A 21 -21.07 13.01 15.86
N VAL A 22 -20.64 13.28 14.63
CA VAL A 22 -20.48 14.64 14.09
C VAL A 22 -21.76 15.47 14.19
N LYS A 23 -22.91 14.81 14.02
CA LYS A 23 -24.23 15.45 14.13
C LYS A 23 -24.48 15.92 15.56
N ASP A 24 -24.15 15.07 16.53
CA ASP A 24 -24.30 15.38 17.95
C ASP A 24 -23.32 16.47 18.38
N LEU A 25 -22.10 16.47 17.83
CA LEU A 25 -21.11 17.53 18.07
C LEU A 25 -21.57 18.90 17.56
N ILE A 26 -22.16 18.95 16.36
CA ILE A 26 -22.71 20.19 15.81
C ILE A 26 -23.91 20.65 16.66
N ALA A 27 -24.83 19.74 17.00
CA ALA A 27 -25.97 20.07 17.86
C ALA A 27 -25.53 20.58 19.25
N LEU A 28 -24.51 19.97 19.87
CA LEU A 28 -23.97 20.41 21.15
C LEU A 28 -23.32 21.79 21.08
N SER A 29 -22.68 22.12 19.95
CA SER A 29 -22.10 23.45 19.73
C SER A 29 -23.16 24.57 19.66
N GLU A 30 -24.40 24.23 19.30
CA GLU A 30 -25.52 25.18 19.28
C GLU A 30 -26.19 25.34 20.64
N VAL A 31 -26.04 24.35 21.53
CA VAL A 31 -26.70 24.31 22.85
C VAL A 31 -25.90 25.03 23.94
N SER A 32 -24.56 24.98 23.91
CA SER A 32 -23.71 25.60 24.93
C SER A 32 -22.54 26.39 24.34
N ARG A 33 -22.29 27.58 24.89
CA ARG A 33 -21.10 28.40 24.57
C ARG A 33 -19.79 27.72 24.98
N HIS A 34 -19.81 26.90 26.04
CA HIS A 34 -18.63 26.14 26.47
C HIS A 34 -18.29 25.06 25.42
N PHE A 35 -19.29 24.29 24.98
CA PHE A 35 -19.11 23.30 23.92
C PHE A 35 -18.81 23.93 22.56
N ALA A 36 -19.34 25.12 22.27
CA ALA A 36 -18.98 25.89 21.09
C ALA A 36 -17.48 26.24 21.09
N SER A 37 -16.92 26.68 22.22
CA SER A 37 -15.48 26.96 22.38
C SER A 37 -14.64 25.70 22.19
N ILE A 38 -15.10 24.56 22.70
CA ILE A 38 -14.40 23.29 22.52
C ILE A 38 -14.47 22.83 21.06
N CYS A 39 -15.60 23.02 20.37
CA CYS A 39 -15.76 22.71 18.95
C CYS A 39 -14.99 23.64 18.00
N THR A 40 -14.35 24.69 18.52
CA THR A 40 -13.37 25.53 17.80
C THR A 40 -11.92 25.10 18.02
N ASP A 41 -11.67 24.16 18.92
CA ASP A 41 -10.33 23.64 19.18
C ASP A 41 -9.87 22.70 18.06
N GLU A 42 -8.78 23.08 17.39
CA GLU A 42 -8.17 22.36 16.27
C GLU A 42 -7.64 20.97 16.67
N HIS A 43 -7.15 20.81 17.90
CA HIS A 43 -6.55 19.55 18.35
C HIS A 43 -7.57 18.42 18.50
N ILE A 44 -8.82 18.77 18.82
CA ILE A 44 -9.92 17.83 18.93
C ILE A 44 -10.27 17.27 17.57
N TRP A 45 -10.41 18.14 16.57
CA TRP A 45 -10.70 17.73 15.21
C TRP A 45 -9.55 16.92 14.60
N GLN A 46 -8.30 17.24 14.96
CA GLN A 46 -7.15 16.41 14.61
C GLN A 46 -7.28 15.00 15.20
N THR A 47 -7.52 14.89 16.51
CA THR A 47 -7.64 13.60 17.21
C THR A 47 -8.80 12.77 16.66
N LEU A 48 -9.95 13.39 16.41
CA LEU A 48 -11.10 12.75 15.77
C LEU A 48 -10.78 12.28 14.35
N TYR A 49 -10.10 13.11 13.56
CA TYR A 49 -9.70 12.76 12.19
C TYR A 49 -8.75 11.55 12.18
N GLU A 50 -7.75 11.55 13.08
CA GLU A 50 -6.79 10.47 13.23
C GLU A 50 -7.40 9.17 13.77
N ALA A 51 -8.40 9.27 14.64
CA ALA A 51 -9.13 8.12 15.17
C ALA A 51 -10.12 7.52 14.15
N THR A 52 -10.71 8.36 13.29
CA THR A 52 -11.73 7.93 12.33
C THR A 52 -11.10 7.31 11.08
N TRP A 53 -9.97 7.86 10.60
CA TRP A 53 -9.35 7.43 9.35
C TRP A 53 -7.87 7.03 9.52
N PRO A 54 -7.45 5.86 8.99
CA PRO A 54 -6.07 5.41 9.04
C PRO A 54 -5.14 6.32 8.22
N ARG A 55 -3.84 6.34 8.56
CA ARG A 55 -2.83 7.28 7.99
C ARG A 55 -2.80 7.29 6.46
N GLU A 56 -2.98 6.14 5.82
CA GLU A 56 -2.98 6.02 4.36
C GLU A 56 -4.16 6.77 3.72
N ALA A 57 -5.31 6.80 4.41
CA ALA A 57 -6.47 7.56 3.98
C ALA A 57 -6.36 9.06 4.35
N GLN A 58 -5.40 9.46 5.19
CA GLN A 58 -5.22 10.86 5.61
C GLN A 58 -4.53 11.72 4.55
N LEU A 59 -3.95 11.10 3.50
CA LEU A 59 -3.31 11.78 2.37
C LEU A 59 -4.36 12.46 1.49
N GLY A 60 -4.32 13.79 1.41
CA GLY A 60 -5.22 14.59 0.60
C GLY A 60 -4.77 16.04 0.47
N ILE A 61 -5.21 16.70 -0.60
CA ILE A 61 -4.91 18.12 -0.91
C ILE A 61 -5.70 19.01 0.06
N PHE A 62 -5.18 19.21 1.27
CA PHE A 62 -5.73 20.15 2.25
C PHE A 62 -4.72 21.25 2.55
N VAL A 63 -4.40 22.03 1.53
CA VAL A 63 -3.59 23.25 1.67
C VAL A 63 -4.43 24.28 2.44
N ASP A 64 -3.91 24.76 3.57
CA ASP A 64 -4.46 25.85 4.38
C ASP A 64 -5.92 25.71 4.85
N SER A 65 -6.31 24.54 5.35
CA SER A 65 -7.62 24.35 6.00
C SER A 65 -7.49 23.84 7.43
N THR A 66 -8.32 24.39 8.32
CA THR A 66 -8.48 23.93 9.71
C THR A 66 -8.86 22.45 9.76
N TRP A 67 -8.46 21.74 10.81
CA TRP A 67 -8.80 20.33 11.04
C TRP A 67 -10.30 20.07 11.00
N LYS A 68 -11.09 21.02 11.50
CA LYS A 68 -12.56 20.99 11.38
C LYS A 68 -13.03 20.95 9.93
N SER A 69 -12.41 21.77 9.07
CA SER A 69 -12.74 21.83 7.64
C SER A 69 -12.31 20.55 6.94
N ARG A 70 -11.11 20.02 7.23
CA ARG A 70 -10.62 18.73 6.71
C ARG A 70 -11.56 17.59 7.05
N TYR A 71 -11.97 17.50 8.32
CA TYR A 71 -12.91 16.50 8.80
C TYR A 71 -14.25 16.60 8.05
N LYS A 72 -14.83 17.81 7.96
CA LYS A 72 -16.10 18.04 7.23
C LYS A 72 -16.00 17.66 5.76
N SER A 73 -14.95 18.08 5.08
CA SER A 73 -14.73 17.78 3.66
C SER A 73 -14.64 16.27 3.43
N LYS A 74 -13.85 15.57 4.24
CA LYS A 74 -13.70 14.11 4.12
C LYS A 74 -14.99 13.36 4.42
N PHE A 75 -15.67 13.72 5.51
CA PHE A 75 -16.96 13.16 5.86
C PHE A 75 -18.00 13.37 4.74
N GLN A 76 -18.02 14.56 4.12
CA GLN A 76 -18.91 14.84 3.01
C GLN A 76 -18.58 14.00 1.77
N ILE A 77 -17.30 13.77 1.47
CA ILE A 77 -16.87 12.91 0.35
C ILE A 77 -17.38 11.49 0.57
N GLU A 78 -17.16 10.88 1.74
CA GLU A 78 -17.64 9.52 2.03
C GLU A 78 -19.15 9.42 1.98
N ARG A 79 -19.84 10.45 2.51
CA ARG A 79 -21.29 10.52 2.43
C ARG A 79 -21.77 10.61 0.98
N ASN A 80 -21.13 11.43 0.15
CA ASN A 80 -21.47 11.53 -1.27
C ASN A 80 -21.31 10.18 -1.98
N TRP A 81 -20.27 9.39 -1.66
CA TRP A 81 -20.14 8.03 -2.16
C TRP A 81 -21.27 7.11 -1.68
N SER A 82 -21.61 7.15 -0.39
CA SER A 82 -22.68 6.30 0.18
C SER A 82 -24.10 6.63 -0.31
N GLU A 83 -24.33 7.90 -0.65
CA GLU A 83 -25.62 8.41 -1.12
C GLU A 83 -25.67 8.54 -2.65
N GLU A 84 -24.65 8.02 -3.36
CA GLU A 84 -24.51 8.07 -4.83
C GLU A 84 -24.58 9.50 -5.41
N LYS A 85 -24.13 10.49 -4.64
CA LYS A 85 -24.07 11.91 -5.04
C LYS A 85 -22.73 12.24 -5.67
N TYR A 86 -22.48 11.70 -6.86
CA TYR A 86 -21.29 12.01 -7.65
C TYR A 86 -21.65 12.38 -9.09
N GLN A 87 -20.76 13.12 -9.75
CA GLN A 87 -20.87 13.40 -11.18
C GLN A 87 -19.89 12.50 -11.92
N SER A 88 -20.35 11.88 -13.01
CA SER A 88 -19.49 11.12 -13.90
C SER A 88 -19.14 11.95 -15.14
N THR A 89 -17.86 12.01 -15.45
CA THR A 89 -17.34 12.61 -16.68
C THR A 89 -16.69 11.53 -17.51
N THR A 90 -17.05 11.44 -18.79
CA THR A 90 -16.43 10.49 -19.71
C THR A 90 -15.35 11.21 -20.52
N ILE A 91 -14.12 10.74 -20.41
CA ILE A 91 -12.98 11.25 -21.19
C ILE A 91 -12.76 10.26 -22.33
N ALA A 92 -12.78 10.76 -23.58
CA ALA A 92 -12.41 9.95 -24.74
C ALA A 92 -10.90 9.66 -24.66
N SER A 93 -10.53 8.42 -24.36
CA SER A 93 -9.15 8.02 -24.12
C SER A 93 -8.48 7.47 -25.39
N HIS A 94 -8.89 6.28 -25.81
CA HIS A 94 -8.37 5.51 -26.94
C HIS A 94 -9.53 4.93 -27.75
N GLU A 95 -9.28 4.52 -29.00
CA GLU A 95 -10.30 3.90 -29.88
C GLU A 95 -10.50 2.41 -29.55
N GLY A 96 -9.56 1.80 -28.83
CA GLY A 96 -9.55 0.41 -28.40
C GLY A 96 -9.46 0.27 -26.87
N PRO A 97 -9.29 -0.97 -26.38
CA PRO A 97 -9.36 -1.24 -24.96
C PRO A 97 -8.15 -0.69 -24.21
N VAL A 98 -8.44 0.07 -23.15
CA VAL A 98 -7.44 0.49 -22.16
C VAL A 98 -6.97 -0.74 -21.41
N THR A 99 -5.70 -1.08 -21.60
CA THR A 99 -5.05 -2.31 -21.07
C THR A 99 -4.45 -2.07 -19.69
N CYS A 100 -3.99 -0.85 -19.42
CA CYS A 100 -3.44 -0.46 -18.13
C CYS A 100 -3.74 1.01 -17.84
N MET A 101 -3.88 1.34 -16.56
CA MET A 101 -4.17 2.68 -16.09
C MET A 101 -3.49 2.94 -14.75
N GLN A 102 -3.04 4.17 -14.54
CA GLN A 102 -2.54 4.66 -13.27
C GLN A 102 -3.00 6.10 -13.04
N PHE A 103 -3.39 6.43 -11.81
CA PHE A 103 -3.74 7.80 -11.41
C PHE A 103 -2.73 8.31 -10.40
N VAL A 104 -2.08 9.43 -10.71
CA VAL A 104 -1.11 10.09 -9.82
C VAL A 104 -1.28 11.60 -9.92
N GLU A 105 -1.51 12.24 -8.76
CA GLU A 105 -1.55 13.70 -8.61
C GLU A 105 -2.46 14.43 -9.61
N GLY A 106 -3.66 13.89 -9.87
CA GLY A 106 -4.61 14.52 -10.79
C GLY A 106 -4.36 14.22 -12.27
N LYS A 107 -3.36 13.39 -12.58
CA LYS A 107 -3.10 12.92 -13.94
C LYS A 107 -3.44 11.44 -14.06
N ILE A 108 -4.05 11.08 -15.19
CA ILE A 108 -4.27 9.70 -15.58
C ILE A 108 -3.21 9.34 -16.61
N TYR A 109 -2.54 8.22 -16.40
CA TYR A 109 -1.63 7.59 -17.34
C TYR A 109 -2.29 6.31 -17.82
N GLY A 110 -2.49 6.18 -19.12
CA GLY A 110 -3.18 5.03 -19.70
C GLY A 110 -2.40 4.46 -20.85
N GLY A 111 -2.36 3.14 -20.93
CA GLY A 111 -1.87 2.40 -22.08
C GLY A 111 -3.04 1.74 -22.80
N SER A 112 -2.88 1.57 -24.10
CA SER A 112 -3.89 0.93 -24.92
C SER A 112 -3.30 -0.05 -25.93
N SER A 113 -4.15 -0.98 -26.37
CA SER A 113 -3.79 -1.93 -27.42
C SER A 113 -3.95 -1.38 -28.84
N ASP A 114 -4.84 -0.41 -29.03
CA ASP A 114 -5.04 0.26 -30.32
C ASP A 114 -4.03 1.39 -30.48
N ASN A 115 -3.49 1.48 -31.70
CA ASN A 115 -2.51 2.49 -32.09
C ASN A 115 -1.20 2.46 -31.29
N CYS A 116 -0.92 1.37 -30.57
CA CYS A 116 0.33 1.15 -29.82
C CYS A 116 0.73 2.40 -29.02
N SER A 117 -0.21 2.95 -28.25
CA SER A 117 -0.03 4.27 -27.63
C SER A 117 -0.29 4.25 -26.14
N ALA A 118 0.52 5.03 -25.42
CA ALA A 118 0.20 5.47 -24.09
C ALA A 118 -0.16 6.96 -24.13
N ARG A 119 -1.06 7.40 -23.26
CA ARG A 119 -1.53 8.78 -23.19
C ARG A 119 -1.58 9.24 -21.74
N VAL A 120 -1.47 10.55 -21.57
CA VAL A 120 -1.57 11.21 -20.27
C VAL A 120 -2.70 12.23 -20.33
N TRP A 121 -3.60 12.24 -19.36
CA TRP A 121 -4.70 13.19 -19.26
C TRP A 121 -4.64 13.97 -17.96
N ASP A 122 -5.08 15.22 -18.02
CA ASP A 122 -5.31 16.05 -16.84
C ASP A 122 -6.76 15.92 -16.38
N VAL A 123 -6.96 15.45 -15.15
CA VAL A 123 -8.29 15.31 -14.56
C VAL A 123 -8.84 16.66 -14.13
N TYR A 124 -8.00 17.55 -13.60
CA TYR A 124 -8.46 18.84 -13.07
C TYR A 124 -8.76 19.84 -14.19
N GLY A 125 -8.04 19.76 -15.31
CA GLY A 125 -8.28 20.53 -16.54
C GLY A 125 -9.43 20.02 -17.40
N GLY A 126 -10.38 19.26 -16.86
CA GLY A 126 -11.57 18.81 -17.58
C GLY A 126 -11.35 17.62 -18.51
N GLY A 127 -10.30 16.83 -18.29
CA GLY A 127 -10.03 15.60 -19.05
C GLY A 127 -9.30 15.80 -20.38
N SER A 128 -8.59 16.92 -20.54
CA SER A 128 -7.77 17.14 -21.74
C SER A 128 -6.62 16.14 -21.81
N CYS A 129 -6.33 15.65 -23.02
CA CYS A 129 -5.15 14.83 -23.26
C CYS A 129 -3.93 15.75 -23.27
N LEU A 130 -3.05 15.57 -22.30
CA LEU A 130 -1.80 16.31 -22.19
C LEU A 130 -0.77 15.78 -23.18
N ARG A 131 -0.67 14.45 -23.33
CA ARG A 131 0.42 13.79 -24.05
C ARG A 131 -0.01 12.53 -24.78
N HIS A 132 0.69 12.30 -25.88
CA HIS A 132 0.65 11.07 -26.65
C HIS A 132 2.05 10.47 -26.79
N LEU A 133 2.22 9.23 -26.35
CA LEU A 133 3.47 8.47 -26.41
C LEU A 133 3.32 7.39 -27.48
N HIS A 134 3.82 7.69 -28.69
CA HIS A 134 3.60 6.89 -29.91
C HIS A 134 4.76 5.98 -30.30
N THR A 135 5.71 5.73 -29.41
CA THR A 135 6.96 5.03 -29.75
C THR A 135 6.87 3.50 -29.63
N HIS A 136 5.70 2.94 -29.33
CA HIS A 136 5.51 1.50 -29.13
C HIS A 136 5.22 0.78 -30.44
N ASP A 137 5.76 -0.44 -30.58
CA ASP A 137 5.50 -1.33 -31.71
C ASP A 137 4.63 -2.53 -31.28
N GLY A 138 3.59 -2.22 -30.51
CA GLY A 138 2.65 -3.19 -29.97
C GLY A 138 1.76 -2.60 -28.87
N PRO A 139 0.78 -3.38 -28.39
CA PRO A 139 -0.02 -2.99 -27.24
C PRO A 139 0.83 -2.60 -26.04
N VAL A 140 0.55 -1.44 -25.46
CA VAL A 140 1.06 -1.11 -24.12
C VAL A 140 0.28 -1.98 -23.14
N THR A 141 0.96 -2.71 -22.27
CA THR A 141 0.35 -3.74 -21.41
C THR A 141 0.40 -3.38 -19.93
N CYS A 142 1.38 -2.57 -19.55
CA CYS A 142 1.51 -2.06 -18.19
C CYS A 142 2.16 -0.67 -18.18
N ILE A 143 1.83 0.12 -17.16
CA ILE A 143 2.34 1.47 -16.98
C ILE A 143 2.69 1.70 -15.52
N CYS A 144 3.75 2.45 -15.26
CA CYS A 144 4.22 2.80 -13.93
C CYS A 144 4.81 4.21 -13.95
N THR A 145 4.45 5.05 -12.99
CA THR A 145 5.05 6.36 -12.78
C THR A 145 5.91 6.39 -11.54
N ILE A 146 7.10 6.97 -11.66
CA ILE A 146 8.08 7.08 -10.58
C ILE A 146 8.48 8.54 -10.42
N THR A 147 8.24 9.10 -9.23
CA THR A 147 8.75 10.43 -8.87
C THR A 147 10.07 10.25 -8.12
N SER A 148 11.15 10.81 -8.66
CA SER A 148 12.47 10.85 -8.05
C SER A 148 12.79 12.28 -7.62
N THR A 149 13.21 12.45 -6.37
CA THR A 149 13.72 13.72 -5.85
C THR A 149 15.24 13.67 -5.85
N THR A 150 15.86 14.37 -6.79
CA THR A 150 17.32 14.55 -6.77
C THR A 150 17.64 15.84 -6.03
N GLN A 151 18.42 15.72 -4.95
CA GLN A 151 19.13 16.87 -4.40
C GLN A 151 20.41 17.04 -5.22
N ASP A 152 20.49 18.10 -6.02
CA ASP A 152 21.74 18.47 -6.65
C ASP A 152 22.71 18.95 -5.56
N ALA A 153 23.92 18.39 -5.53
CA ALA A 153 24.91 18.67 -4.49
C ALA A 153 25.42 20.13 -4.52
N ASP A 154 25.22 20.83 -5.64
CA ASP A 154 25.79 22.15 -5.90
C ASP A 154 24.79 23.32 -5.74
N ASP A 155 23.49 23.06 -5.62
CA ASP A 155 22.48 24.12 -5.44
C ASP A 155 21.39 23.72 -4.42
N VAL A 156 21.60 24.16 -3.18
CA VAL A 156 20.79 23.82 -1.99
C VAL A 156 19.35 24.38 -2.08
N SER A 157 19.02 25.15 -3.12
CA SER A 157 17.78 25.92 -3.21
C SER A 157 16.68 25.32 -4.08
N GLN A 158 16.95 24.30 -4.92
CA GLN A 158 15.93 23.71 -5.79
C GLN A 158 15.93 22.18 -5.76
N LEU A 159 14.97 21.60 -5.04
CA LEU A 159 14.60 20.19 -5.20
C LEU A 159 13.96 20.02 -6.59
N GLN A 160 14.73 19.52 -7.56
CA GLN A 160 14.15 19.12 -8.83
C GLN A 160 13.45 17.77 -8.67
N GLN A 161 12.12 17.79 -8.74
CA GLN A 161 11.31 16.59 -8.85
C GLN A 161 11.28 16.16 -10.32
N LYS A 162 11.86 15.00 -10.62
CA LYS A 162 11.75 14.37 -11.93
C LYS A 162 10.73 13.26 -11.87
N ARG A 163 9.73 13.31 -12.74
CA ARG A 163 8.77 12.23 -12.91
C ARG A 163 9.10 11.43 -14.16
N TYR A 164 9.26 10.13 -13.95
CA TYR A 164 9.43 9.15 -15.00
C TYR A 164 8.09 8.47 -15.26
N VAL A 165 7.74 8.33 -16.54
CA VAL A 165 6.63 7.51 -17.01
C VAL A 165 7.23 6.30 -17.69
N ILE A 166 6.86 5.11 -17.23
CA ILE A 166 7.48 3.85 -17.66
C ILE A 166 6.38 2.97 -18.20
N THR A 167 6.61 2.41 -19.38
CA THR A 167 5.63 1.62 -20.12
C THR A 167 6.24 0.29 -20.50
N GLY A 168 5.49 -0.79 -20.27
CA GLY A 168 5.80 -2.11 -20.78
C GLY A 168 4.92 -2.39 -21.98
N CYS A 169 5.49 -3.02 -23.00
CA CYS A 169 4.82 -3.28 -24.26
C CYS A 169 4.88 -4.75 -24.63
N ALA A 170 3.94 -5.17 -25.47
CA ALA A 170 3.92 -6.49 -26.09
C ALA A 170 5.15 -6.78 -26.98
N ASP A 171 5.83 -5.73 -27.48
CA ASP A 171 7.08 -5.82 -28.24
C ASP A 171 8.28 -6.29 -27.40
N GLY A 172 8.12 -6.42 -26.08
CA GLY A 172 9.17 -6.85 -25.16
C GLY A 172 10.14 -5.74 -24.75
N LEU A 173 9.82 -4.50 -25.06
CA LEU A 173 10.60 -3.34 -24.64
C LEU A 173 9.91 -2.66 -23.46
N VAL A 174 10.73 -2.15 -22.54
CA VAL A 174 10.28 -1.19 -21.53
C VAL A 174 10.81 0.19 -21.94
N ARG A 175 9.93 1.18 -22.04
CA ARG A 175 10.32 2.55 -22.41
C ARG A 175 10.12 3.46 -21.21
N VAL A 176 11.16 4.27 -20.94
CA VAL A 176 11.17 5.26 -19.86
C VAL A 176 11.14 6.64 -20.49
N PHE A 177 10.16 7.44 -20.10
CA PHE A 177 9.98 8.82 -20.52
C PHE A 177 10.14 9.72 -19.30
N LEU A 178 10.61 10.95 -19.52
CA LEU A 178 10.33 12.03 -18.59
C LEU A 178 8.92 12.55 -18.87
N GLU A 179 8.21 13.00 -17.83
CA GLU A 179 6.84 13.52 -17.97
C GLU A 179 6.72 14.63 -19.03
N ASP A 180 7.77 15.44 -19.17
CA ASP A 180 7.83 16.52 -20.15
C ASP A 180 8.40 16.11 -21.53
N ALA A 181 8.97 14.91 -21.66
CA ALA A 181 9.61 14.45 -22.91
C ALA A 181 8.66 13.66 -23.81
N GLU A 182 8.71 13.91 -25.13
CA GLU A 182 7.91 13.16 -26.13
C GLU A 182 8.58 11.83 -26.49
N GLU A 183 9.90 11.84 -26.57
CA GLU A 183 10.71 10.67 -26.85
C GLU A 183 11.18 9.99 -25.56
N PRO A 184 11.33 8.65 -25.57
CA PRO A 184 11.84 7.93 -24.42
C PRO A 184 13.31 8.29 -24.18
N ILE A 185 13.65 8.58 -22.91
CA ILE A 185 15.04 8.77 -22.49
C ILE A 185 15.83 7.44 -22.52
N HIS A 186 15.14 6.34 -22.23
CA HIS A 186 15.71 5.00 -22.25
C HIS A 186 14.73 4.02 -22.90
N VAL A 187 15.29 3.16 -23.74
CA VAL A 187 14.61 1.97 -24.26
C VAL A 187 15.34 0.76 -23.69
N LEU A 188 14.72 0.11 -22.72
CA LEU A 188 15.25 -1.04 -22.01
C LEU A 188 14.90 -2.30 -22.82
N PHE A 189 15.87 -2.73 -23.61
CA PHE A 189 15.82 -3.97 -24.37
C PHE A 189 16.29 -5.12 -23.48
N ARG A 190 15.69 -6.32 -23.62
CA ARG A 190 16.21 -7.67 -23.27
C ARG A 190 15.09 -8.67 -22.88
N HIS A 191 13.85 -8.22 -22.69
CA HIS A 191 12.75 -9.17 -22.56
C HIS A 191 12.47 -9.84 -23.91
N HIS A 192 12.22 -11.15 -23.87
CA HIS A 192 11.90 -11.94 -25.06
C HIS A 192 10.39 -12.24 -25.09
N GLY A 193 9.61 -11.20 -25.39
CA GLY A 193 8.15 -11.25 -25.41
C GLY A 193 7.52 -10.20 -24.50
N SER A 194 6.19 -10.16 -24.48
CA SER A 194 5.40 -9.11 -23.83
C SER A 194 5.78 -8.89 -22.37
N VAL A 195 6.02 -7.64 -22.00
CA VAL A 195 6.14 -7.23 -20.60
C VAL A 195 4.73 -7.15 -20.00
N TRP A 196 4.50 -7.61 -18.77
CA TRP A 196 3.17 -7.57 -18.15
C TRP A 196 3.15 -6.89 -16.78
N ALA A 197 4.29 -6.84 -16.10
CA ALA A 197 4.40 -6.25 -14.77
C ALA A 197 5.58 -5.30 -14.69
N LEU A 198 5.34 -4.15 -14.05
CA LEU A 198 6.33 -3.12 -13.73
C LEU A 198 6.12 -2.70 -12.27
N GLN A 199 7.20 -2.58 -11.52
CA GLN A 199 7.14 -2.15 -10.13
C GLN A 199 8.41 -1.38 -9.74
N ARG A 200 8.25 -0.26 -9.03
CA ARG A 200 9.37 0.46 -8.40
C ARG A 200 9.86 -0.29 -7.17
N LEU A 201 11.17 -0.40 -7.00
CA LEU A 201 11.79 -0.80 -5.74
C LEU A 201 11.79 0.39 -4.75
N GLU A 202 11.26 0.18 -3.54
CA GLU A 202 11.04 1.21 -2.51
C GLU A 202 12.24 2.15 -2.34
N GLU A 203 11.99 3.47 -2.34
CA GLU A 203 12.98 4.54 -2.12
C GLU A 203 14.24 4.48 -3.01
N THR A 204 14.16 3.80 -4.16
CA THR A 204 15.26 3.75 -5.14
C THR A 204 14.80 4.21 -6.52
N ASP A 205 15.76 4.51 -7.39
CA ASP A 205 15.53 4.73 -8.83
C ASP A 205 15.67 3.40 -9.61
N VAL A 206 15.35 2.28 -8.96
CA VAL A 206 15.39 0.95 -9.57
C VAL A 206 13.98 0.49 -9.93
N LEU A 207 13.83 0.06 -11.18
CA LEU A 207 12.61 -0.53 -11.72
C LEU A 207 12.77 -2.05 -11.79
N VAL A 208 11.72 -2.78 -11.45
CA VAL A 208 11.59 -4.22 -11.69
C VAL A 208 10.57 -4.46 -12.79
N SER A 209 10.92 -5.27 -13.78
CA SER A 209 10.01 -5.69 -14.85
C SER A 209 9.93 -7.20 -14.97
N GLY A 210 8.80 -7.71 -15.45
CA GLY A 210 8.60 -9.12 -15.77
C GLY A 210 7.49 -9.31 -16.79
N GLY A 211 7.52 -10.45 -17.48
CA GLY A 211 6.58 -10.71 -18.57
C GLY A 211 6.62 -12.15 -19.08
N ALA A 212 6.33 -12.32 -20.37
CA ALA A 212 6.15 -13.61 -21.03
C ALA A 212 7.41 -14.49 -21.04
N ASP A 213 8.60 -13.91 -20.93
CA ASP A 213 9.89 -14.63 -20.97
C ASP A 213 10.27 -15.30 -19.63
N ALA A 214 9.36 -15.30 -18.65
CA ALA A 214 9.52 -15.91 -17.33
C ALA A 214 10.71 -15.38 -16.51
N CYS A 215 11.31 -14.25 -16.91
CA CYS A 215 12.43 -13.63 -16.22
C CYS A 215 12.01 -12.30 -15.61
N LEU A 216 12.47 -12.01 -14.39
CA LEU A 216 12.46 -10.63 -13.90
C LEU A 216 13.76 -9.94 -14.26
N ARG A 217 13.68 -8.63 -14.46
CA ARG A 217 14.85 -7.77 -14.66
C ARG A 217 14.76 -6.58 -13.73
N THR A 218 15.88 -6.20 -13.15
CA THR A 218 16.00 -4.94 -12.42
C THR A 218 16.80 -3.95 -13.27
N TRP A 219 16.39 -2.70 -13.27
CA TRP A 219 16.95 -1.65 -14.12
C TRP A 219 17.26 -0.41 -13.30
N ASP A 220 18.44 0.16 -13.51
CA ASP A 220 18.74 1.50 -13.02
C ASP A 220 18.15 2.53 -13.98
N LEU A 221 17.21 3.35 -13.50
CA LEU A 221 16.52 4.35 -14.31
C LEU A 221 17.43 5.53 -14.70
N LYS A 222 18.54 5.75 -14.00
CA LYS A 222 19.47 6.85 -14.33
C LYS A 222 20.36 6.51 -15.52
N SER A 223 20.85 5.27 -15.57
CA SER A 223 21.73 4.81 -16.66
C SER A 223 21.00 4.04 -17.76
N GLY A 224 19.78 3.56 -17.50
CA GLY A 224 19.07 2.64 -18.37
C GLY A 224 19.69 1.23 -18.41
N SER A 225 20.58 0.91 -17.46
CA SER A 225 21.30 -0.36 -17.44
C SER A 225 20.49 -1.46 -16.74
N CYS A 226 20.55 -2.68 -17.27
CA CYS A 226 20.06 -3.87 -16.59
C CYS A 226 21.02 -4.23 -15.45
N LEU A 227 20.54 -4.22 -14.21
CA LEU A 227 21.32 -4.55 -13.02
C LEU A 227 21.36 -6.06 -12.78
N ASN A 228 20.20 -6.69 -12.68
CA ASN A 228 20.08 -8.13 -12.45
C ASN A 228 19.07 -8.77 -13.42
N VAL A 229 19.28 -10.07 -13.69
CA VAL A 229 18.31 -10.95 -14.37
C VAL A 229 17.98 -12.08 -13.41
N LEU A 230 16.73 -12.13 -12.96
CA LEU A 230 16.27 -13.06 -11.95
C LEU A 230 15.54 -14.19 -12.67
N VAL A 231 16.21 -15.34 -12.74
CA VAL A 231 15.76 -16.54 -13.46
C VAL A 231 15.26 -17.56 -12.45
N GLY A 232 14.09 -18.15 -12.71
CA GLY A 232 13.59 -19.25 -11.90
C GLY A 232 12.13 -19.62 -12.14
N HIS A 233 11.30 -18.68 -12.59
CA HIS A 233 9.95 -19.02 -13.07
C HIS A 233 10.04 -19.82 -14.37
N THR A 234 9.08 -20.72 -14.59
CA THR A 234 9.01 -21.56 -15.80
C THR A 234 7.94 -21.09 -16.79
N ARG A 235 7.07 -20.16 -16.38
CA ARG A 235 6.07 -19.50 -17.22
C ARG A 235 6.04 -18.00 -16.92
N GLY A 236 5.34 -17.25 -17.77
CA GLY A 236 5.35 -15.79 -17.74
C GLY A 236 4.87 -15.20 -16.41
N ILE A 237 5.38 -14.01 -16.09
CA ILE A 237 5.20 -13.33 -14.82
C ILE A 237 4.04 -12.34 -14.94
N HIS A 238 3.00 -12.53 -14.14
CA HIS A 238 1.77 -11.76 -14.21
C HIS A 238 1.76 -10.56 -13.27
N ALA A 239 2.38 -10.69 -12.09
CA ALA A 239 2.41 -9.61 -11.10
C ALA A 239 3.73 -9.56 -10.34
N ILE A 240 4.13 -8.34 -9.97
CA ILE A 240 5.32 -8.05 -9.18
C ILE A 240 4.93 -7.09 -8.05
N ARG A 241 5.46 -7.33 -6.86
CA ARG A 241 5.42 -6.40 -5.73
C ARG A 241 6.81 -6.28 -5.12
N CYS A 242 7.11 -5.10 -4.57
CA CYS A 242 8.35 -4.83 -3.87
C CYS A 242 8.03 -4.30 -2.49
N GLY A 243 8.80 -4.70 -1.49
CA GLY A 243 8.62 -4.27 -0.10
C GLY A 243 9.73 -4.76 0.80
N SER A 244 10.18 -3.91 1.73
CA SER A 244 11.19 -4.23 2.76
C SER A 244 12.44 -4.93 2.19
N GLY A 245 12.94 -4.42 1.05
CA GLY A 245 14.14 -4.96 0.38
C GLY A 245 13.94 -6.31 -0.33
N ARG A 246 12.70 -6.73 -0.56
CA ARG A 246 12.35 -7.97 -1.28
C ARG A 246 11.56 -7.67 -2.53
N ILE A 247 11.70 -8.55 -3.52
CA ILE A 247 10.86 -8.59 -4.71
C ILE A 247 10.02 -9.86 -4.60
N VAL A 248 8.72 -9.76 -4.80
CA VAL A 248 7.81 -10.89 -4.87
C VAL A 248 7.21 -10.93 -6.27
N SER A 249 7.25 -12.09 -6.90
CA SER A 249 6.74 -12.30 -8.26
C SER A 249 5.73 -13.43 -8.28
N ALA A 250 4.64 -13.25 -9.03
CA ALA A 250 3.60 -14.24 -9.26
C ALA A 250 3.55 -14.59 -10.76
N ALA A 251 3.46 -15.88 -11.07
CA ALA A 251 3.60 -16.36 -12.43
C ALA A 251 2.58 -17.44 -12.83
N GLY A 252 2.50 -17.67 -14.14
CA GLY A 252 1.66 -18.70 -14.74
C GLY A 252 2.10 -20.14 -14.46
N ASP A 253 3.24 -20.33 -13.77
CA ASP A 253 3.70 -21.65 -13.32
C ASP A 253 3.03 -22.10 -12.02
N GLY A 254 2.13 -21.27 -11.48
CA GLY A 254 1.41 -21.52 -10.23
C GLY A 254 2.25 -21.29 -8.99
N THR A 255 3.40 -20.63 -9.14
CA THR A 255 4.27 -20.28 -8.02
C THR A 255 4.34 -18.78 -7.82
N CYS A 256 4.52 -18.38 -6.57
CA CYS A 256 5.08 -17.08 -6.22
C CYS A 256 6.52 -17.26 -5.76
N ARG A 257 7.42 -16.37 -6.19
CA ARG A 257 8.83 -16.41 -5.77
C ARG A 257 9.20 -15.12 -5.06
N ILE A 258 10.08 -15.27 -4.07
CA ILE A 258 10.63 -14.16 -3.30
C ILE A 258 12.10 -14.05 -3.64
N TRP A 259 12.54 -12.85 -3.92
CA TRP A 259 13.91 -12.54 -4.31
C TRP A 259 14.49 -11.45 -3.42
N CYS A 260 15.79 -11.52 -3.19
CA CYS A 260 16.53 -10.44 -2.55
C CYS A 260 16.70 -9.29 -3.55
N SER A 261 16.26 -8.08 -3.20
CA SER A 261 16.33 -6.94 -4.12
C SER A 261 17.76 -6.50 -4.44
N SER A 262 18.70 -6.65 -3.50
CA SER A 262 20.08 -6.21 -3.66
C SER A 262 20.92 -7.19 -4.50
N THR A 263 20.76 -8.50 -4.29
CA THR A 263 21.56 -9.53 -4.97
C THR A 263 20.85 -10.17 -6.16
N GLY A 264 19.52 -10.05 -6.26
CA GLY A 264 18.71 -10.79 -7.22
C GLY A 264 18.57 -12.29 -6.92
N SER A 265 19.08 -12.79 -5.79
CA SER A 265 19.00 -14.21 -5.45
C SER A 265 17.60 -14.64 -5.04
N ALA A 266 17.17 -15.83 -5.47
CA ALA A 266 15.94 -16.44 -4.99
C ALA A 266 16.05 -16.80 -3.49
N LEU A 267 15.09 -16.33 -2.70
CA LEU A 267 15.00 -16.57 -1.25
C LEU A 267 14.01 -17.69 -0.92
N ALA A 268 12.86 -17.71 -1.59
CA ALA A 268 11.81 -18.71 -1.36
C ALA A 268 10.91 -18.88 -2.59
N ALA A 269 10.22 -20.01 -2.65
CA ALA A 269 9.17 -20.30 -3.62
C ALA A 269 7.92 -20.82 -2.88
N LEU A 270 6.76 -20.26 -3.24
CA LEU A 270 5.45 -20.57 -2.69
C LEU A 270 4.66 -21.28 -3.79
N SER A 271 4.47 -22.60 -3.68
CA SER A 271 4.02 -23.46 -4.79
C SER A 271 2.69 -24.17 -4.54
N GLU A 272 1.80 -23.55 -3.77
CA GLU A 272 0.57 -24.21 -3.34
C GLU A 272 -0.61 -23.97 -4.28
N HIS A 273 -0.54 -23.01 -5.21
CA HIS A 273 -1.64 -22.74 -6.14
C HIS A 273 -1.76 -23.86 -7.19
N VAL A 274 -3.00 -24.26 -7.49
CA VAL A 274 -3.28 -25.26 -8.53
C VAL A 274 -3.69 -24.52 -9.81
N GLY A 275 -2.71 -23.94 -10.49
CA GLY A 275 -2.90 -23.13 -11.70
C GLY A 275 -2.21 -21.78 -11.61
N GLU A 276 -2.44 -20.93 -12.60
CA GLU A 276 -1.72 -19.66 -12.78
C GLU A 276 -2.02 -18.67 -11.64
N VAL A 277 -0.99 -18.01 -11.11
CA VAL A 277 -1.20 -16.91 -10.15
C VAL A 277 -1.30 -15.60 -10.92
N SER A 278 -2.49 -15.02 -10.93
CA SER A 278 -2.82 -13.84 -11.74
C SER A 278 -2.57 -12.53 -11.02
N CYS A 279 -2.68 -12.49 -9.70
CA CYS A 279 -2.51 -11.27 -8.93
C CYS A 279 -1.77 -11.50 -7.61
N LEU A 280 -1.15 -10.42 -7.14
CA LEU A 280 -0.28 -10.39 -5.99
C LEU A 280 -0.41 -9.03 -5.31
N GLU A 281 -0.54 -9.03 -3.99
CA GLU A 281 -0.49 -7.82 -3.16
C GLU A 281 0.39 -8.07 -1.94
N LEU A 282 1.14 -7.05 -1.52
CA LEU A 282 2.05 -7.12 -0.39
C LEU A 282 1.61 -6.08 0.65
N ALA A 283 1.35 -6.54 1.87
CA ALA A 283 1.01 -5.69 2.99
C ALA A 283 2.11 -5.80 4.05
N ASN A 284 2.75 -4.67 4.36
CA ASN A 284 3.65 -4.56 5.49
C ASN A 284 2.79 -4.44 6.75
N ARG A 285 2.81 -5.43 7.65
CA ARG A 285 2.23 -5.22 8.98
C ARG A 285 3.14 -4.29 9.76
N ALA A 286 2.58 -3.19 10.28
CA ALA A 286 3.30 -2.37 11.26
C ALA A 286 3.74 -3.26 12.44
N PRO A 287 4.92 -3.01 13.06
CA PRO A 287 5.31 -3.74 14.25
C PRO A 287 4.28 -3.47 15.34
N VAL A 288 3.55 -4.52 15.75
CA VAL A 288 2.68 -4.44 16.93
C VAL A 288 3.60 -4.41 18.15
N VAL A 289 3.85 -3.23 18.69
CA VAL A 289 4.51 -3.09 19.99
C VAL A 289 3.45 -3.34 21.06
N GLU A 290 3.26 -4.60 21.45
CA GLU A 290 2.53 -4.91 22.68
C GLU A 290 3.42 -4.56 23.89
N CYS A 291 3.28 -3.34 24.38
CA CYS A 291 3.77 -2.99 25.72
C CYS A 291 2.86 -3.64 26.76
N VAL A 292 3.18 -4.84 27.23
CA VAL A 292 2.56 -5.39 28.43
C VAL A 292 3.24 -4.80 29.66
N SER A 293 2.69 -3.73 30.22
CA SER A 293 3.08 -3.26 31.56
C SER A 293 2.26 -4.00 32.61
N GLU A 294 2.85 -5.00 33.27
CA GLU A 294 2.22 -5.65 34.43
C GLU A 294 2.68 -4.93 35.71
N VAL A 295 1.81 -4.08 36.27
CA VAL A 295 1.98 -3.56 37.63
C VAL A 295 1.41 -4.60 38.60
N GLN A 296 2.25 -5.49 39.10
CA GLN A 296 1.89 -6.28 40.28
C GLN A 296 2.37 -5.56 41.55
N ALA A 297 1.45 -4.83 42.18
CA ALA A 297 1.53 -4.57 43.61
C ALA A 297 1.27 -5.88 44.35
N SER A 298 2.32 -6.52 44.85
CA SER A 298 2.17 -7.63 45.80
C SER A 298 1.97 -7.11 47.22
N PRO A 299 1.19 -7.83 48.03
CA PRO A 299 1.66 -8.05 49.38
C PRO A 299 1.61 -9.53 49.79
N ARG A 300 2.80 -10.00 50.18
CA ARG A 300 3.08 -10.98 51.24
C ARG A 300 2.58 -12.42 51.06
N CYS A 301 3.54 -13.30 50.79
CA CYS A 301 3.47 -14.74 51.07
C CYS A 301 3.32 -15.02 52.57
N ARG A 302 2.55 -16.06 52.92
CA ARG A 302 2.84 -16.98 54.04
C ARG A 302 2.16 -18.35 53.84
N SER A 303 3.04 -19.36 53.74
CA SER A 303 3.02 -20.73 54.27
C SER A 303 1.78 -21.65 54.20
N SER A 304 2.09 -22.83 53.62
CA SER A 304 1.88 -24.20 54.12
C SER A 304 0.59 -24.98 53.79
N ASP A 305 0.86 -26.27 53.50
CA ASP A 305 -0.03 -27.43 53.50
C ASP A 305 -1.01 -27.50 52.31
N GLY A 306 -1.15 -28.58 51.55
CA GLY A 306 -1.06 -30.01 51.82
C GLY A 306 -2.32 -30.66 51.22
N ALA A 307 -2.20 -31.90 50.74
CA ALA A 307 -3.26 -32.81 50.29
C ALA A 307 -3.64 -32.86 48.79
N SER A 308 -3.46 -34.09 48.30
CA SER A 308 -3.98 -34.76 47.12
C SER A 308 -5.49 -34.97 47.16
N ASP A 309 -6.19 -34.84 46.02
CA ASP A 309 -7.28 -35.77 45.66
C ASP A 309 -7.63 -35.80 44.16
N LEU A 310 -8.25 -36.91 43.77
CA LEU A 310 -8.43 -37.50 42.43
C LEU A 310 -9.63 -36.96 41.60
N GLY A 311 -9.53 -37.06 40.26
CA GLY A 311 -10.69 -37.15 39.34
C GLY A 311 -10.48 -36.67 37.88
N PRO A 312 -10.75 -37.49 36.83
CA PRO A 312 -10.71 -37.13 35.38
C PRO A 312 -12.14 -36.81 34.86
N PRO A 313 -12.45 -36.62 33.54
CA PRO A 313 -11.64 -36.64 32.30
C PRO A 313 -11.87 -35.43 31.34
N GLY A 314 -11.08 -35.28 30.27
CA GLY A 314 -11.49 -34.55 29.06
C GLY A 314 -10.44 -33.62 28.42
N SER A 315 -9.94 -34.03 27.24
CA SER A 315 -9.26 -33.25 26.17
C SER A 315 -8.14 -32.25 26.54
N PRO A 316 -6.88 -32.46 26.10
CA PRO A 316 -5.95 -31.35 26.01
C PRO A 316 -6.22 -30.57 24.72
N ALA A 317 -6.94 -29.46 24.84
CA ALA A 317 -6.73 -28.33 23.96
C ALA A 317 -5.25 -27.92 24.09
N SER A 318 -4.54 -27.91 22.96
CA SER A 318 -3.15 -27.47 22.85
C SER A 318 -3.05 -25.96 23.14
N GLN A 319 -3.05 -25.60 24.43
CA GLN A 319 -2.60 -24.29 24.88
C GLN A 319 -1.08 -24.22 24.70
N PHE A 320 -0.65 -23.50 23.67
CA PHE A 320 0.76 -23.10 23.53
C PHE A 320 1.15 -22.20 24.71
N ARG A 321 1.99 -22.75 25.57
CA ARG A 321 2.65 -22.05 26.68
C ARG A 321 3.94 -21.45 26.14
N LEU A 322 3.99 -20.13 25.92
CA LEU A 322 5.25 -19.44 25.69
C LEU A 322 6.04 -19.39 27.00
N ARG A 323 7.02 -20.28 27.15
CA ARG A 323 8.11 -20.16 28.12
C ARG A 323 9.34 -19.63 27.38
N GLY A 324 9.85 -18.51 27.84
CA GLY A 324 11.14 -18.00 27.41
C GLY A 324 11.26 -16.50 27.64
N ALA A 325 11.64 -16.12 28.87
CA ALA A 325 12.15 -14.79 29.13
C ALA A 325 13.48 -14.61 28.38
N ALA A 326 13.53 -13.67 27.45
CA ALA A 326 14.77 -13.10 26.95
C ALA A 326 14.63 -11.58 27.03
N SER A 327 15.23 -11.01 28.08
CA SER A 327 15.47 -9.58 28.18
C SER A 327 16.44 -9.17 27.07
N GLY A 328 15.91 -8.60 26.00
CA GLY A 328 16.68 -8.04 24.91
C GLY A 328 15.73 -7.21 24.06
N SER A 329 16.09 -5.95 23.81
CA SER A 329 15.41 -5.10 22.84
C SER A 329 15.54 -5.74 21.45
N ALA A 330 14.60 -6.63 21.12
CA ALA A 330 14.46 -7.21 19.80
C ALA A 330 13.31 -6.50 19.11
N ARG A 331 13.64 -5.72 18.08
CA ARG A 331 12.67 -5.20 17.11
C ARG A 331 11.91 -6.42 16.58
N ALA A 332 10.59 -6.47 16.77
CA ALA A 332 9.77 -7.57 16.26
C ALA A 332 10.01 -7.72 14.74
N PRO A 333 10.07 -8.95 14.20
CA PRO A 333 10.17 -9.13 12.75
C PRO A 333 8.98 -8.44 12.08
N GLU A 334 9.24 -7.68 11.02
CA GLU A 334 8.17 -7.16 10.17
C GLU A 334 7.52 -8.35 9.47
N ASP A 335 6.33 -8.76 9.93
CA ASP A 335 5.56 -9.80 9.27
C ASP A 335 5.05 -9.26 7.93
N VAL A 336 5.68 -9.69 6.86
CA VAL A 336 5.22 -9.39 5.50
C VAL A 336 4.06 -10.34 5.20
N LEU A 337 2.86 -9.77 5.03
CA LEU A 337 1.69 -10.48 4.58
C LEU A 337 1.62 -10.39 3.05
N ILE A 338 1.63 -11.54 2.38
CA ILE A 338 1.44 -11.62 0.94
C ILE A 338 0.02 -12.14 0.68
N LEU A 339 -0.71 -11.52 -0.22
CA LEU A 339 -1.99 -12.01 -0.74
C LEU A 339 -1.83 -12.40 -2.20
N THR A 340 -2.29 -13.60 -2.56
CA THR A 340 -2.23 -14.12 -3.92
C THR A 340 -3.57 -14.70 -4.33
N ALA A 341 -3.96 -14.47 -5.58
CA ALA A 341 -5.09 -15.18 -6.17
C ALA A 341 -4.75 -15.65 -7.58
N GLY A 342 -5.37 -16.76 -7.99
CA GLY A 342 -5.07 -17.42 -9.23
C GLY A 342 -6.28 -18.05 -9.90
N SER A 343 -6.01 -18.78 -10.99
CA SER A 343 -7.02 -19.48 -11.78
C SER A 343 -7.75 -20.59 -11.01
N ASP A 344 -7.20 -21.00 -9.86
CA ASP A 344 -7.84 -21.91 -8.92
C ASP A 344 -9.05 -21.30 -8.20
N ARG A 345 -9.33 -20.01 -8.42
CA ARG A 345 -10.44 -19.25 -7.80
C ARG A 345 -10.30 -19.15 -6.29
N VAL A 346 -9.07 -19.24 -5.78
CA VAL A 346 -8.76 -19.24 -4.36
C VAL A 346 -7.88 -18.04 -4.03
N LEU A 347 -8.21 -17.36 -2.94
CA LEU A 347 -7.35 -16.34 -2.34
C LEU A 347 -6.51 -16.99 -1.24
N LYS A 348 -5.19 -16.82 -1.30
CA LYS A 348 -4.26 -17.30 -0.27
C LYS A 348 -3.56 -16.12 0.38
N SER A 349 -3.42 -16.19 1.70
CA SER A 349 -2.55 -15.28 2.46
C SER A 349 -1.34 -16.02 2.97
N TRP A 350 -0.19 -15.38 2.94
CA TRP A 350 1.08 -15.94 3.35
C TRP A 350 1.72 -15.02 4.38
N VAL A 351 2.17 -15.59 5.49
CA VAL A 351 2.95 -14.86 6.50
C VAL A 351 4.38 -15.36 6.44
N LEU A 352 5.32 -14.44 6.25
CA LEU A 352 6.74 -14.74 6.20
C LEU A 352 7.38 -14.56 7.57
N GLU A 353 7.35 -15.63 8.37
CA GLU A 353 8.04 -15.71 9.66
C GLU A 353 9.48 -16.23 9.43
N GLY A 354 10.39 -15.35 9.02
CA GLY A 354 11.80 -15.72 8.78
C GLY A 354 11.97 -16.70 7.59
N PRO A 355 12.68 -17.85 7.74
CA PRO A 355 12.88 -18.82 6.67
C PRO A 355 11.67 -19.74 6.43
N THR A 356 10.64 -19.67 7.28
CA THR A 356 9.43 -20.48 7.18
C THR A 356 8.26 -19.62 6.71
N SER A 357 7.48 -20.15 5.76
CA SER A 357 6.23 -19.55 5.30
C SER A 357 5.04 -20.37 5.77
N SER A 358 4.08 -19.74 6.43
CA SER A 358 2.75 -20.31 6.68
C SER A 358 1.73 -19.67 5.75
N TYR A 359 0.65 -20.38 5.42
CA TYR A 359 -0.41 -19.83 4.58
C TYR A 359 -1.81 -20.18 5.08
N HIS A 360 -2.75 -19.29 4.81
CA HIS A 360 -4.18 -19.50 5.02
C HIS A 360 -4.93 -19.35 3.70
N THR A 361 -5.82 -20.30 3.45
CA THR A 361 -6.69 -20.34 2.27
C THR A 361 -8.05 -19.76 2.62
N PHE A 362 -8.50 -18.77 1.85
CA PHE A 362 -9.88 -18.28 1.90
C PHE A 362 -10.65 -18.92 0.74
N THR A 363 -11.70 -19.66 1.06
CA THR A 363 -12.58 -20.34 0.11
C THR A 363 -13.85 -19.54 -0.16
#